data_AF-A0A527GTW3-F1
#
_entry.id   AF-A0A527GTW3-F1
#
_cell.length_a   1.000
_cell.length_b   1.000
_cell.length_c   1.000
_cell.angle_alpha   90.00
_cell.angle_beta   90.00
_cell.angle_gamma   90.00
#
_symmetry.space_group_name_H-M   'P 1'
#
loop_
_entity.id
_entity.type
_entity.pdbx_description
1 polymer ?
#
loop_
_entity_poly.entity_id
_entity_poly.type
_entity_poly.pdbx_seq_one_letter_code
_entity_poly.pdbx_strand_id
1 'polypeptide(L)'
;MRLLFALLLMLMSTAAAVAERRVALIIAEDGYRLVRPLANPVHDGEAMAAALKKLGFEVILETNRDLRRMRRALDDFRLDAKGADVALVYFSGHGVEISGDNRLLPIDADASSLDAL
;
A
#
# COMPACT_ATOMS: atom_id res chain seq x y z
N MET A 1 -4.04 -6.52 -53.84
CA MET A 1 -4.39 -5.28 -53.09
C MET A 1 -5.19 -5.51 -51.81
N ARG A 2 -6.31 -6.25 -51.82
CA ARG A 2 -7.14 -6.48 -50.61
C ARG A 2 -6.38 -7.12 -49.42
N LEU A 3 -5.55 -8.12 -49.70
CA LEU A 3 -4.72 -8.80 -48.69
C LEU A 3 -3.63 -7.90 -48.11
N LEU A 4 -3.01 -7.05 -48.94
CA LEU A 4 -2.02 -6.06 -48.46
C LEU A 4 -2.67 -4.98 -47.58
N PHE A 5 -3.89 -4.55 -47.92
CA PHE A 5 -4.62 -3.56 -47.12
C PHE A 5 -5.03 -4.11 -45.75
N ALA A 6 -5.48 -5.37 -45.69
CA ALA A 6 -5.80 -6.05 -44.43
C ALA A 6 -4.56 -6.27 -43.55
N LEU A 7 -3.41 -6.61 -44.14
CA LEU A 7 -2.16 -6.78 -43.41
C LEU A 7 -1.63 -5.45 -42.85
N LEU A 8 -1.78 -4.35 -43.60
CA LEU A 8 -1.43 -3.00 -43.17
C LEU A 8 -2.33 -2.50 -42.02
N LEU A 9 -3.62 -2.84 -42.05
CA LEU A 9 -4.57 -2.56 -40.97
C LEU A 9 -4.27 -3.34 -39.68
N MET A 10 -3.83 -4.60 -39.79
CA MET A 10 -3.39 -5.39 -38.61
C MET A 10 -2.11 -4.82 -37.97
N LEU A 11 -1.15 -4.35 -38.79
CA LEU A 11 0.10 -3.72 -38.30
C LEU A 11 -0.12 -2.35 -37.66
N MET A 12 -1.18 -1.62 -38.02
CA MET A 12 -1.55 -0.34 -37.39
C MET A 12 -2.37 -0.52 -36.10
N SER A 13 -2.90 -1.72 -35.83
CA SER A 13 -3.78 -2.00 -34.69
C SER A 13 -3.04 -2.49 -33.45
N THR A 14 -1.72 -2.61 -33.48
CA THR A 14 -0.90 -2.86 -32.30
C THR A 14 -0.62 -1.53 -31.59
N ALA A 15 -1.66 -0.83 -31.15
CA ALA A 15 -1.48 0.14 -30.08
C ALA A 15 -0.94 -0.65 -28.89
N ALA A 16 0.30 -0.38 -28.48
CA ALA A 16 0.86 -0.97 -27.27
C ALA A 16 -0.11 -0.65 -26.13
N ALA A 17 -0.77 -1.67 -25.58
CA ALA A 17 -1.55 -1.51 -24.37
C ALA A 17 -0.56 -1.08 -23.29
N VAL A 18 -0.60 0.20 -22.90
CA VAL A 18 0.17 0.69 -21.77
C VAL A 18 -0.37 -0.06 -20.55
N ALA A 19 0.45 -0.94 -19.99
CA ALA A 19 0.07 -1.69 -18.81
C ALA A 19 -0.17 -0.69 -17.67
N GLU A 20 -1.35 -0.76 -17.07
CA GLU A 20 -1.73 0.07 -15.93
C GLU A 20 -0.74 -0.14 -14.78
N ARG A 21 -0.08 0.92 -14.33
CA ARG A 21 0.87 0.89 -13.22
C ARG A 21 0.10 0.99 -11.91
N ARG A 22 0.14 -0.08 -11.12
CA ARG A 22 -0.56 -0.19 -9.83
C ARG A 22 0.47 -0.34 -8.72
N VAL A 23 0.44 0.51 -7.70
CA VAL A 23 1.35 0.45 -6.55
C VAL A 23 0.56 0.31 -5.24
N ALA A 24 1.09 -0.44 -4.28
CA ALA A 24 0.48 -0.58 -2.97
C ALA A 24 1.50 -0.52 -1.84
N LEU A 25 1.16 0.24 -0.80
CA LEU A 25 1.84 0.20 0.49
C LEU A 25 0.95 -0.55 1.50
N ILE A 26 1.53 -1.53 2.16
CA ILE A 26 0.89 -2.30 3.22
C ILE A 26 1.68 -2.06 4.50
N ILE A 27 1.01 -1.58 5.54
CA ILE A 27 1.60 -1.36 6.88
C ILE A 27 0.88 -2.30 7.85
N ALA A 28 1.63 -3.17 8.50
CA ALA A 28 1.09 -4.16 9.43
C ALA A 28 1.82 -4.12 10.78
N GLU A 29 1.08 -3.78 11.83
CA GLU A 29 1.63 -3.49 13.16
C GLU A 29 0.99 -4.43 14.19
N ASP A 30 1.78 -5.33 14.79
CA ASP A 30 1.31 -6.28 15.81
C ASP A 30 2.13 -6.25 17.10
N GLY A 31 3.43 -5.93 17.00
CA GLY A 31 4.42 -5.91 18.07
C GLY A 31 4.46 -4.60 18.87
N TYR A 32 3.29 -4.09 19.27
CA TYR A 32 3.18 -2.87 20.07
C TYR A 32 3.93 -2.96 21.41
N ARG A 33 4.66 -1.90 21.76
CA ARG A 33 5.52 -1.86 22.96
C ARG A 33 4.80 -1.38 24.21
N LEU A 34 3.92 -0.39 24.05
CA LEU A 34 3.26 0.33 25.15
C LEU A 34 1.75 0.13 25.18
N VAL A 35 1.18 -0.44 24.12
CA VAL A 35 -0.22 -0.85 24.05
C VAL A 35 -0.30 -2.36 23.78
N ARG A 36 -1.48 -2.94 24.01
CA ARG A 36 -1.68 -4.39 23.88
C ARG A 36 -1.29 -4.87 22.47
N PRO A 37 -0.38 -5.84 22.31
CA PRO A 37 -0.07 -6.45 21.02
C PRO A 37 -1.30 -7.09 20.36
N LEU A 38 -1.28 -7.16 19.04
CA LEU A 38 -2.29 -7.85 18.24
C LEU A 38 -1.72 -9.18 17.74
N ALA A 39 -2.58 -10.14 17.37
CA ALA A 39 -2.14 -11.48 16.99
C ALA A 39 -1.99 -11.69 15.47
N ASN A 40 -2.74 -10.91 14.67
CA ASN A 40 -2.96 -11.18 13.25
C ASN A 40 -2.43 -10.13 12.26
N PRO A 41 -2.17 -8.85 12.60
CA PRO A 41 -1.92 -7.83 11.58
C PRO A 41 -0.83 -8.14 10.55
N VAL A 42 0.30 -8.73 10.96
CA VAL A 42 1.36 -9.15 10.03
C VAL A 42 0.86 -10.23 9.08
N HIS A 43 0.12 -11.22 9.58
CA HIS A 43 -0.48 -12.26 8.75
C HIS A 43 -1.49 -11.68 7.74
N ASP A 44 -2.33 -10.74 8.18
CA ASP A 44 -3.29 -10.05 7.30
C ASP A 44 -2.57 -9.24 6.22
N GLY A 45 -1.50 -8.53 6.59
CA GLY A 45 -0.65 -7.78 5.67
C GLY A 45 0.03 -8.66 4.62
N GLU A 46 0.55 -9.82 5.02
CA GLU A 46 1.14 -10.81 4.10
C GLU A 46 0.09 -11.38 3.14
N ALA A 47 -1.12 -11.70 3.63
CA ALA A 47 -2.23 -12.17 2.82
C ALA A 47 -2.66 -11.13 1.77
N MET A 48 -2.78 -9.87 2.19
CA MET A 48 -3.07 -8.75 1.29
C MET A 48 -1.95 -8.52 0.27
N ALA A 49 -0.69 -8.64 0.69
CA ALA A 49 0.45 -8.53 -0.21
C ALA A 49 0.39 -9.59 -1.31
N ALA A 50 0.11 -10.85 -0.95
CA ALA A 50 -0.03 -11.93 -1.90
C ALA A 50 -1.21 -11.73 -2.86
N ALA A 51 -2.35 -11.25 -2.37
CA ALA A 51 -3.53 -10.95 -3.19
C ALA A 51 -3.27 -9.81 -4.19
N LEU A 52 -2.70 -8.69 -3.72
CA LEU A 52 -2.44 -7.52 -4.56
C LEU A 52 -1.35 -7.80 -5.61
N LYS A 53 -0.30 -8.56 -5.27
CA LYS A 53 0.69 -9.02 -6.26
C LYS A 53 0.06 -9.81 -7.40
N LYS A 54 -0.91 -10.70 -7.10
CA LYS A 54 -1.66 -11.45 -8.12
C LYS A 54 -2.52 -10.54 -9.01
N LEU A 55 -2.92 -9.39 -8.51
CA LEU A 55 -3.67 -8.36 -9.24
C LEU A 55 -2.76 -7.36 -9.99
N GLY A 56 -1.45 -7.61 -10.03
CA GLY A 56 -0.49 -6.79 -10.78
C GLY A 56 -0.01 -5.54 -10.04
N PHE A 57 -0.20 -5.45 -8.72
CA PHE A 57 0.38 -4.36 -7.93
C PHE A 57 1.87 -4.58 -7.66
N GLU A 58 2.65 -3.50 -7.77
CA GLU A 58 3.95 -3.35 -7.13
C GLU A 58 3.72 -3.11 -5.62
N VAL A 59 3.96 -4.13 -4.79
CA VAL A 59 3.64 -4.10 -3.35
C VAL A 59 4.87 -3.86 -2.50
N ILE A 60 4.80 -2.85 -1.64
CA ILE A 60 5.72 -2.58 -0.52
C ILE A 60 5.01 -3.02 0.77
N LEU A 61 5.63 -3.94 1.52
CA LEU A 61 5.11 -4.43 2.80
C LEU A 61 6.04 -3.96 3.92
N GLU A 62 5.50 -3.21 4.85
CA GLU A 62 6.16 -2.70 6.05
C GLU A 62 5.53 -3.33 7.28
N THR A 63 6.36 -3.85 8.20
CA THR A 63 5.89 -4.47 9.44
C THR A 63 6.59 -3.90 10.65
N ASN A 64 5.84 -3.73 11.74
CA ASN A 64 6.35 -3.36 13.07
C ASN A 64 7.26 -2.12 13.03
N ARG A 65 6.77 -1.03 12.46
CA ARG A 65 7.50 0.23 12.29
C ARG A 65 7.24 1.22 13.41
N ASP A 66 8.31 1.87 13.86
CA ASP A 66 8.21 3.04 14.74
C ASP A 66 7.66 4.25 13.95
N LEU A 67 7.19 5.29 14.64
CA LEU A 67 6.57 6.46 14.01
C LEU A 67 7.45 7.06 12.91
N ARG A 68 8.77 7.13 13.14
CA ARG A 68 9.72 7.69 12.16
C ARG A 68 9.84 6.83 10.91
N ARG A 69 9.80 5.51 11.04
CA ARG A 69 9.85 4.58 9.89
C ARG A 69 8.51 4.53 9.17
N MET A 70 7.39 4.54 9.89
CA MET A 70 6.05 4.58 9.31
C MET A 70 5.85 5.85 8.47
N ARG A 71 6.26 7.01 8.97
CA ARG A 71 6.24 8.28 8.22
C ARG A 71 7.12 8.22 6.96
N ARG A 72 8.33 7.68 7.08
CA ARG A 72 9.22 7.51 5.92
C ARG A 72 8.62 6.60 4.85
N ALA A 73 8.02 5.49 5.23
CA ALA A 73 7.34 4.60 4.28
C ALA A 73 6.20 5.30 3.53
N LEU A 74 5.43 6.16 4.21
CA LEU A 74 4.39 6.98 3.56
C LEU A 74 4.99 8.03 2.61
N ASP A 75 6.10 8.67 2.99
CA ASP A 75 6.80 9.64 2.15
C ASP A 75 7.42 8.99 0.90
N ASP A 76 8.04 7.82 1.06
CA ASP A 76 8.59 7.03 -0.05
C ASP A 76 7.46 6.55 -0.98
N PHE A 77 6.37 6.02 -0.42
CA PHE A 77 5.21 5.60 -1.21
C PHE A 77 4.55 6.75 -1.97
N ARG A 78 4.55 7.97 -1.40
CA ARG A 78 4.09 9.16 -2.12
C ARG A 78 4.93 9.41 -3.39
N LEU A 79 6.22 9.08 -3.38
CA LEU A 79 7.06 9.17 -4.57
C LEU A 79 6.76 8.05 -5.56
N ASP A 80 6.60 6.81 -5.08
CA ASP A 80 6.31 5.64 -5.92
C ASP A 80 4.95 5.73 -6.62
N ALA A 81 3.98 6.36 -5.95
CA ALA A 81 2.65 6.64 -6.47
C ALA A 81 2.63 7.72 -7.57
N LYS A 82 3.70 8.50 -7.75
CA LYS A 82 3.75 9.49 -8.85
C LYS A 82 3.72 8.76 -10.19
N GLY A 83 2.68 9.04 -10.98
CA GLY A 83 2.49 8.43 -12.30
C GLY A 83 1.98 6.99 -12.26
N ALA A 84 1.60 6.47 -11.08
CA ALA A 84 0.80 5.27 -11.00
C ALA A 84 -0.66 5.59 -11.35
N ASP A 85 -1.32 4.68 -12.06
CA ASP A 85 -2.75 4.76 -12.37
C ASP A 85 -3.59 4.43 -11.12
N VAL A 86 -3.07 3.54 -10.26
CA VAL A 86 -3.68 3.18 -8.97
C VAL A 86 -2.63 3.17 -7.87
N ALA A 87 -2.92 3.87 -6.78
CA ALA A 87 -2.15 3.81 -5.54
C ALA A 87 -3.07 3.35 -4.40
N LEU A 88 -2.67 2.30 -3.68
CA LEU A 88 -3.43 1.73 -2.58
C LEU A 88 -2.60 1.74 -1.29
N VAL A 89 -3.22 2.14 -0.17
CA VAL A 89 -2.65 1.94 1.17
C VAL A 89 -3.54 0.97 1.93
N TYR A 90 -2.94 -0.07 2.49
CA TYR A 90 -3.60 -0.98 3.42
C TYR A 90 -2.92 -0.88 4.78
N PHE A 91 -3.71 -0.80 5.84
CA PHE A 91 -3.22 -0.80 7.21
C PHE A 91 -3.93 -1.90 8.01
N SER A 92 -3.16 -2.68 8.76
CA SER A 92 -3.68 -3.57 9.80
C SER A 92 -2.90 -3.29 11.10
N GLY A 93 -3.61 -2.99 12.17
CA GLY A 93 -3.03 -2.56 13.44
C GLY A 93 -4.04 -1.79 14.29
N HIS A 94 -3.56 -1.18 15.38
CA HIS A 94 -4.36 -0.24 16.16
C HIS A 94 -4.55 1.09 15.44
N GLY A 95 -5.78 1.59 15.48
CA GLY A 95 -6.13 2.95 15.11
C GLY A 95 -7.01 3.59 16.17
N VAL A 96 -6.99 4.91 16.24
CA VAL A 96 -7.83 5.69 17.16
C VAL A 96 -8.44 6.85 16.40
N GLU A 97 -9.62 7.29 16.85
CA GLU A 97 -10.24 8.52 16.38
C GLU A 97 -10.12 9.58 17.47
N ILE A 98 -9.60 10.76 17.13
CA ILE A 98 -9.51 11.91 18.04
C ILE A 98 -10.16 13.10 17.36
N SER A 99 -11.29 13.57 17.89
CA SER A 99 -12.04 14.71 17.34
C SER A 99 -12.41 14.57 15.86
N GLY A 100 -12.71 13.35 15.42
CA GLY A 100 -13.01 13.04 14.02
C GLY A 100 -11.80 12.73 13.13
N ASP A 101 -10.56 12.86 13.64
CA ASP A 101 -9.35 12.48 12.93
C ASP A 101 -8.97 11.02 13.22
N ASN A 102 -8.98 10.17 12.19
CA ASN A 102 -8.46 8.80 12.27
C ASN A 102 -6.93 8.80 12.25
N ARG A 103 -6.32 8.22 13.28
CA ARG A 103 -4.88 8.04 13.40
C ARG A 103 -4.52 6.55 13.41
N LEU A 104 -3.50 6.21 12.65
CA LEU A 104 -2.90 4.88 12.61
C LEU A 104 -1.74 4.85 13.60
N LEU A 105 -1.69 3.86 14.47
CA LEU A 105 -0.70 3.82 15.55
C LEU A 105 0.52 2.96 15.16
N PRO A 106 1.75 3.50 15.23
CA PRO A 106 2.97 2.71 15.11
C PRO A 106 3.22 1.85 16.35
N ILE A 107 4.15 0.88 16.28
CA ILE A 107 4.43 -0.01 17.43
C ILE A 107 4.97 0.70 18.68
N ASP A 108 5.48 1.92 18.55
CA ASP A 108 5.97 2.75 19.64
C ASP A 108 4.95 3.81 20.11
N ALA A 109 3.70 3.73 19.65
CA ALA A 109 2.62 4.61 20.12
C ALA A 109 2.42 4.50 21.63
N ASP A 110 2.32 5.66 22.29
CA ASP A 110 2.08 5.76 23.73
C ASP A 110 0.64 6.23 23.98
N ALA A 111 -0.23 5.30 24.38
CA ALA A 111 -1.62 5.59 24.70
C ALA A 111 -1.85 6.02 26.17
N SER A 112 -0.81 6.49 26.87
CA SER A 112 -0.94 6.99 28.25
C SER A 112 -1.67 8.33 28.35
N SER A 113 -1.64 9.14 27.28
CA SER A 113 -2.38 10.41 27.18
C SER A 113 -2.61 10.80 25.72
N LEU A 114 -3.56 11.71 25.46
CA LEU A 114 -3.79 12.24 24.10
C LEU A 114 -2.58 12.99 23.53
N ASP A 115 -1.79 13.64 24.40
CA ASP A 115 -0.58 14.36 23.98
C ASP A 115 0.59 13.40 23.65
N ALA A 116 0.52 12.16 24.12
CA ALA A 116 1.54 11.12 23.91
C ALA A 116 1.24 10.19 22.71
N LEU A 117 0.01 10.22 22.18
CA LEU A 117 -0.45 9.50 20.98
C LEU A 117 0.05 10.15 19.68
#